data_AF-A0A4P6V0P3-F1
#
_entry.id   AF-A0A4P6V0P3-F1
#
_cell.length_a   1.000
_cell.length_b   1.000
_cell.length_c   1.000
_cell.angle_alpha   90.00
_cell.angle_beta   90.00
_cell.angle_gamma   90.00
#
_symmetry.space_group_name_H-M   'P 1'
#
loop_
_entity.id
_entity.type
_entity.pdbx_description
1 polymer ?
#
loop_
_entity_poly.entity_id
_entity_poly.type
_entity_poly.pdbx_seq_one_letter_code
_entity_poly.pdbx_strand_id
1 'polypeptide(L)'
;MSGCSARSRAETDPSARAPRRPGRPIDRHLQKAGDKNGGKPLLLAEANIARAKKPLDDPAMADFVARIDQVNAVAERSDGFVWRYQVAEGNTLAMGVFDDPMVIFNMSVWETPRHLEHYVWNTVHKHVYRRKAEWFDAIESHNFAMWWVEDGHRPSPDEARQRLDHLDRHGNTDHAFDWAHLPHVKLWQSQRCA
;
A
#
# COMPACT_ATOMS: atom_id res chain seq x y z
N MET A 1 -15.45 -68.38 29.17
CA MET A 1 -14.54 -67.42 29.81
C MET A 1 -14.05 -66.46 28.75
N SER A 2 -14.39 -65.17 28.92
CA SER A 2 -13.67 -63.94 28.53
C SER A 2 -13.08 -63.83 27.11
N GLY A 3 -13.28 -62.78 26.32
CA GLY A 3 -13.78 -61.44 26.61
C GLY A 3 -13.72 -60.58 25.34
N CYS A 4 -14.48 -59.49 25.38
CA CYS A 4 -14.62 -58.46 24.36
C CYS A 4 -13.33 -57.62 24.21
N SER A 5 -13.00 -57.19 22.99
CA SER A 5 -12.19 -55.97 22.80
C SER A 5 -12.53 -55.31 21.47
N ALA A 6 -13.26 -54.19 21.57
CA ALA A 6 -13.59 -53.29 20.48
C ALA A 6 -12.34 -52.48 20.08
N ARG A 7 -12.03 -52.44 18.78
CA ARG A 7 -11.07 -51.47 18.23
C ARG A 7 -11.75 -50.11 18.13
N SER A 8 -11.33 -49.18 18.98
CA SER A 8 -11.68 -47.76 18.88
C SER A 8 -11.13 -47.16 17.58
N ARG A 9 -12.00 -46.51 16.80
CA ARG A 9 -11.61 -45.63 15.69
C ARG A 9 -11.25 -44.27 16.30
N ALA A 10 -10.01 -43.81 16.09
CA ALA A 10 -9.62 -42.45 16.42
C ALA A 10 -10.36 -41.49 15.47
N GLU A 11 -11.23 -40.64 16.03
CA GLU A 11 -11.79 -39.47 15.36
C GLU A 11 -10.66 -38.48 15.05
N THR A 12 -10.51 -38.13 13.78
CA THR A 12 -9.65 -37.01 13.34
C THR A 12 -10.43 -35.71 13.46
N ASP A 13 -10.02 -34.86 14.40
CA ASP A 13 -10.51 -33.50 14.59
C ASP A 13 -10.17 -32.62 13.36
N PRO A 14 -11.15 -32.04 12.65
CA PRO A 14 -10.93 -31.19 11.49
C PRO A 14 -10.48 -29.75 11.82
N SER A 15 -10.23 -29.42 13.10
CA SER A 15 -9.85 -28.06 13.55
C SER A 15 -8.32 -27.81 13.61
N ALA A 16 -7.48 -28.80 13.34
CA ALA A 16 -6.02 -28.66 13.46
C ALA A 16 -5.43 -27.82 12.30
N ARG A 17 -5.28 -26.50 12.52
CA ARG A 17 -4.58 -25.58 11.62
C ARG A 17 -3.10 -25.97 11.51
N ALA A 18 -2.63 -26.24 10.30
CA ALA A 18 -1.23 -26.60 10.05
C ALA A 18 -0.26 -25.50 10.55
N PRO A 19 0.92 -25.87 11.09
CA PRO A 19 1.91 -24.90 11.53
C PRO A 19 2.40 -24.05 10.35
N ARG A 20 2.41 -22.73 10.53
CA ARG A 20 2.92 -21.78 9.53
C ARG A 20 4.40 -22.09 9.26
N ARG A 21 4.75 -22.27 7.99
CA ARG A 21 6.16 -22.43 7.56
C ARG A 21 6.95 -21.18 7.96
N PRO A 22 8.18 -21.31 8.49
CA PRO A 22 9.02 -20.15 8.74
C PRO A 22 9.28 -19.43 7.41
N GLY A 23 8.96 -18.14 7.37
CA GLY A 23 9.25 -17.27 6.22
C GLY A 23 10.75 -17.25 5.93
N ARG A 24 11.12 -17.18 4.65
CA ARG A 24 12.52 -16.96 4.24
C ARG A 24 13.09 -15.71 4.91
N PRO A 25 14.40 -15.66 5.19
CA PRO A 25 15.03 -14.49 5.79
C PRO A 25 14.75 -13.26 4.94
N ILE A 26 14.25 -12.22 5.59
CA ILE A 26 14.04 -10.88 5.05
C ILE A 26 15.43 -10.32 4.73
N ASP A 27 15.61 -9.76 3.53
CA ASP A 27 16.90 -9.31 3.00
C ASP A 27 17.64 -8.38 3.96
N ARG A 28 18.85 -8.79 4.36
CA ARG A 28 19.72 -8.18 5.37
C ARG A 28 20.19 -6.75 5.04
N HIS A 29 19.93 -6.29 3.82
CA HIS A 29 20.46 -5.03 3.31
C HIS A 29 19.60 -3.79 3.62
N LEU A 30 18.35 -3.96 4.06
CA LEU A 30 17.47 -2.87 4.50
C LEU A 30 17.44 -2.65 6.02
N GLN A 31 18.08 -3.53 6.80
CA GLN A 31 18.17 -3.40 8.27
C GLN A 31 19.08 -2.26 8.76
N LYS A 32 19.92 -1.68 7.89
CA LYS A 32 20.90 -0.67 8.32
C LYS A 32 20.28 0.66 8.76
N ALA A 33 19.04 0.97 8.39
CA ALA A 33 18.35 2.16 8.88
C ALA A 33 17.70 1.94 10.26
N GLY A 34 17.40 0.69 10.65
CA GLY A 34 16.85 0.34 11.97
C GLY A 34 17.89 0.35 13.10
N ASP A 35 19.18 0.22 12.77
CA ASP A 35 20.27 0.16 13.76
C ASP A 35 20.51 1.48 14.51
N LYS A 36 20.02 2.62 14.00
CA LYS A 36 20.16 3.93 14.67
C LYS A 36 19.01 4.26 15.64
N ASN A 37 17.92 3.49 15.63
CA ASN A 37 16.67 3.80 16.35
C ASN A 37 16.23 2.72 17.35
N GLY A 38 17.17 2.02 17.99
CA GLY A 38 16.85 1.12 19.10
C GLY A 38 16.09 -0.16 18.70
N GLY A 39 16.23 -0.61 17.45
CA GLY A 39 15.78 -1.94 17.01
C GLY A 39 14.30 -2.06 16.62
N LYS A 40 13.56 -0.96 16.48
CA LYS A 40 12.20 -1.00 15.93
C LYS A 40 12.23 -1.17 14.40
N PRO A 41 11.37 -2.02 13.82
CA PRO A 41 11.30 -2.17 12.38
C PRO A 41 10.80 -0.87 11.73
N LEU A 42 11.44 -0.47 10.63
CA LEU A 42 10.95 0.61 9.79
C LEU A 42 9.82 0.10 8.91
N LEU A 43 8.79 0.92 8.76
CA LEU A 43 7.66 0.71 7.87
C LEU A 43 7.82 1.58 6.62
N LEU A 44 7.15 1.20 5.55
CA LEU A 44 7.11 1.95 4.31
C LEU A 44 5.85 2.82 4.28
N ALA A 45 6.02 4.13 4.29
CA ALA A 45 4.97 5.07 3.92
C ALA A 45 4.98 5.28 2.40
N GLU A 46 3.79 5.46 1.83
CA GLU A 46 3.61 5.90 0.45
C GLU A 46 2.54 6.99 0.38
N ALA A 47 2.70 7.91 -0.55
CA ALA A 47 1.69 8.89 -0.91
C ALA A 47 1.53 8.97 -2.42
N ASN A 48 0.30 9.15 -2.87
CA ASN A 48 -0.04 9.38 -4.26
C ASN A 48 -0.97 10.59 -4.40
N ILE A 49 -0.71 11.41 -5.42
CA ILE A 49 -1.59 12.49 -5.86
C ILE A 49 -2.07 12.24 -7.28
N ALA A 50 -3.34 12.50 -7.55
CA ALA A 50 -3.91 12.44 -8.89
C ALA A 50 -4.82 13.64 -9.11
N ARG A 51 -4.69 14.30 -10.27
CA ARG A 51 -5.55 15.43 -10.63
C ARG A 51 -6.73 14.91 -11.43
N ALA A 52 -7.93 15.04 -10.87
CA ALA A 52 -9.17 14.67 -11.52
C ALA A 52 -9.46 15.57 -12.71
N LYS A 53 -9.98 14.98 -13.79
CA LYS A 53 -10.46 15.71 -14.96
C LYS A 53 -11.73 16.51 -14.68
N LYS A 54 -12.53 16.01 -13.74
CA LYS A 54 -13.87 16.49 -13.41
C LYS A 54 -14.10 16.37 -11.90
N PRO A 55 -15.01 17.18 -11.32
CA PRO A 55 -15.47 17.02 -9.95
C PRO A 55 -15.96 15.59 -9.68
N LEU A 56 -15.78 15.08 -8.45
CA LEU A 56 -16.13 13.69 -8.10
C LEU A 56 -17.63 13.37 -8.22
N ASP A 57 -18.50 14.38 -8.17
CA ASP A 57 -19.95 14.24 -8.35
C ASP A 57 -20.38 14.26 -9.84
N ASP A 58 -19.46 14.52 -10.77
CA ASP A 58 -19.74 14.41 -12.20
C ASP A 58 -20.00 12.94 -12.58
N PRO A 59 -21.04 12.64 -13.38
CA PRO A 59 -21.35 11.28 -13.83
C PRO A 59 -20.17 10.53 -14.48
N ALA A 60 -19.24 11.25 -15.12
CA ALA A 60 -18.03 10.65 -15.69
C ALA A 60 -17.08 10.06 -14.63
N MET A 61 -17.16 10.52 -13.38
CA MET A 61 -16.37 10.03 -12.25
C MET A 61 -17.07 8.89 -11.49
N ALA A 62 -18.34 8.58 -11.78
CA ALA A 62 -19.15 7.65 -10.99
C ALA A 62 -18.55 6.25 -10.86
N ASP A 63 -17.98 5.68 -11.95
CA ASP A 63 -17.35 4.35 -11.90
C ASP A 63 -16.04 4.36 -11.09
N PHE A 64 -15.30 5.48 -11.07
CA PHE A 64 -14.15 5.63 -10.18
C PHE A 64 -14.60 5.70 -8.71
N VAL A 65 -15.58 6.56 -8.43
CA VAL A 65 -16.11 6.77 -7.07
C VAL A 65 -16.67 5.47 -6.48
N ALA A 66 -17.43 4.71 -7.27
CA ALA A 66 -18.01 3.43 -6.85
C ALA A 66 -16.97 2.36 -6.47
N ARG A 67 -15.70 2.52 -6.88
CA ARG A 67 -14.60 1.58 -6.59
C ARG A 67 -13.79 1.96 -5.37
N ILE A 68 -13.88 3.19 -4.87
CA ILE A 68 -13.03 3.72 -3.80
C ILE A 68 -13.11 2.81 -2.56
N ASP A 69 -14.32 2.54 -2.07
CA ASP A 69 -14.51 1.76 -0.85
C ASP A 69 -14.05 0.32 -1.02
N GLN A 70 -14.27 -0.28 -2.20
CA GLN A 70 -13.78 -1.62 -2.50
C GLN A 70 -12.25 -1.68 -2.48
N VAL A 71 -11.59 -0.70 -3.11
CA VAL A 71 -10.12 -0.60 -3.17
C VAL A 71 -9.56 -0.43 -1.75
N ASN A 72 -10.11 0.48 -0.96
CA ASN A 72 -9.69 0.72 0.43
C ASN A 72 -9.91 -0.51 1.32
N ALA A 73 -11.07 -1.16 1.22
CA ALA A 73 -11.35 -2.36 1.99
C ALA A 73 -10.43 -3.53 1.61
N VAL A 74 -9.96 -3.60 0.37
CA VAL A 74 -8.95 -4.58 -0.05
C VAL A 74 -7.57 -4.22 0.52
N ALA A 75 -7.19 -2.95 0.55
CA ALA A 75 -5.95 -2.50 1.19
C ALA A 75 -5.93 -2.93 2.67
N GLU A 76 -7.00 -2.61 3.40
CA GLU A 76 -7.13 -2.88 4.85
C GLU A 76 -7.10 -4.37 5.23
N ARG A 77 -7.38 -5.27 4.27
CA ARG A 77 -7.29 -6.73 4.47
C ARG A 77 -6.05 -7.37 3.85
N SER A 78 -5.21 -6.58 3.18
CA SER A 78 -4.00 -7.08 2.55
C SER A 78 -2.91 -7.35 3.58
N ASP A 79 -2.13 -8.40 3.36
CA ASP A 79 -0.99 -8.72 4.22
C ASP A 79 -0.03 -7.53 4.29
N GLY A 80 0.39 -7.19 5.51
CA GLY A 80 1.33 -6.11 5.77
C GLY A 80 0.77 -4.69 5.64
N PHE A 81 -0.53 -4.51 5.49
CA PHE A 81 -1.17 -3.20 5.66
C PHE A 81 -1.13 -2.77 7.13
N VAL A 82 -0.72 -1.51 7.39
CA VAL A 82 -0.62 -0.97 8.75
C VAL A 82 -1.61 0.16 8.98
N TRP A 83 -1.68 1.12 8.06
CA TRP A 83 -2.49 2.33 8.24
C TRP A 83 -2.75 3.03 6.90
N ARG A 84 -3.81 3.85 6.84
CA ARG A 84 -4.02 4.83 5.76
C ARG A 84 -4.58 6.13 6.27
N TYR A 85 -4.29 7.21 5.56
CA TYR A 85 -4.89 8.52 5.81
C TYR A 85 -6.38 8.49 5.47
N GLN A 86 -7.18 9.10 6.35
CA GLN A 86 -8.63 9.24 6.23
C GLN A 86 -8.97 10.67 6.67
N VAL A 87 -9.80 11.38 5.92
CA VAL A 87 -10.35 12.64 6.42
C VAL A 87 -11.50 12.35 7.39
N ALA A 88 -11.66 13.20 8.41
CA ALA A 88 -12.83 13.14 9.27
C ALA A 88 -14.08 13.40 8.41
N GLU A 89 -15.14 12.60 8.60
CA GLU A 89 -16.40 12.59 7.81
C GLU A 89 -16.44 11.68 6.57
N GLY A 90 -15.77 10.53 6.59
CA GLY A 90 -16.12 9.40 5.70
C GLY A 90 -15.81 9.61 4.21
N ASN A 91 -15.19 10.73 3.85
CA ASN A 91 -14.68 10.93 2.50
C ASN A 91 -13.35 10.16 2.40
N THR A 92 -13.34 9.10 1.61
CA THR A 92 -12.19 8.19 1.49
C THR A 92 -11.05 8.79 0.66
N LEU A 93 -11.32 9.89 -0.04
CA LEU A 93 -10.35 10.68 -0.80
C LEU A 93 -10.17 12.02 -0.13
N ALA A 94 -8.93 12.31 0.26
CA ALA A 94 -8.54 13.53 0.92
C ALA A 94 -8.44 14.70 -0.09
N MET A 95 -9.57 15.06 -0.71
CA MET A 95 -9.62 16.15 -1.67
C MET A 95 -9.35 17.50 -1.00
N GLY A 96 -8.66 18.40 -1.71
CA GLY A 96 -8.34 19.74 -1.21
C GLY A 96 -7.21 19.79 -0.17
N VAL A 97 -6.64 18.63 0.21
CA VAL A 97 -5.48 18.56 1.12
C VAL A 97 -4.22 19.18 0.51
N PHE A 98 -4.19 19.34 -0.82
CA PHE A 98 -3.15 20.05 -1.57
C PHE A 98 -3.59 21.44 -2.04
N ASP A 99 -4.59 22.04 -1.39
CA ASP A 99 -5.14 23.36 -1.72
C ASP A 99 -5.75 23.44 -3.14
N ASP A 100 -5.94 22.30 -3.81
CA ASP A 100 -6.63 22.14 -5.10
C ASP A 100 -7.77 21.11 -4.93
N PRO A 101 -9.05 21.50 -5.13
CA PRO A 101 -10.19 20.61 -4.99
C PRO A 101 -10.24 19.51 -6.06
N MET A 102 -9.47 19.64 -7.14
CA MET A 102 -9.34 18.63 -8.19
C MET A 102 -8.22 17.63 -7.90
N VAL A 103 -7.39 17.87 -6.87
CA VAL A 103 -6.35 16.92 -6.46
C VAL A 103 -6.91 15.93 -5.45
N ILE A 104 -6.82 14.67 -5.83
CA ILE A 104 -7.09 13.53 -4.97
C ILE A 104 -5.77 13.10 -4.35
N PHE A 105 -5.77 12.97 -3.03
CA PHE A 105 -4.64 12.49 -2.25
C PHE A 105 -4.98 11.14 -1.59
N ASN A 106 -4.05 10.20 -1.68
CA ASN A 106 -4.05 9.01 -0.85
C ASN A 106 -2.68 8.84 -0.19
N MET A 107 -2.68 8.17 0.97
CA MET A 107 -1.46 7.87 1.71
C MET A 107 -1.69 6.66 2.60
N SER A 108 -0.73 5.75 2.61
CA SER A 108 -0.79 4.53 3.40
C SER A 108 0.57 4.07 3.91
N VAL A 109 0.56 3.21 4.92
CA VAL A 109 1.75 2.64 5.56
C VAL A 109 1.66 1.12 5.52
N TRP A 110 2.79 0.51 5.16
CA TRP A 110 2.95 -0.92 4.93
C TRP A 110 4.19 -1.46 5.64
N GLU A 111 4.17 -2.74 6.01
CA GLU A 111 5.33 -3.39 6.62
C GLU A 111 6.53 -3.47 5.67
N THR A 112 6.29 -3.70 4.37
CA THR A 112 7.36 -3.83 3.38
C THR A 112 6.93 -3.36 2.00
N PRO A 113 7.87 -2.97 1.11
CA PRO A 113 7.56 -2.65 -0.27
C PRO A 113 6.93 -3.80 -1.06
N ARG A 114 7.24 -5.06 -0.69
CA ARG A 114 6.67 -6.24 -1.34
C ARG A 114 5.17 -6.36 -1.05
N HIS A 115 4.73 -6.01 0.16
CA HIS A 115 3.32 -6.01 0.53
C HIS A 115 2.55 -4.96 -0.26
N LEU A 116 3.08 -3.73 -0.34
CA LEU A 116 2.51 -2.66 -1.17
C LEU A 116 2.48 -3.06 -2.66
N GLU A 117 3.58 -3.61 -3.19
CA GLU A 117 3.65 -4.05 -4.60
C GLU A 117 2.58 -5.12 -4.90
N HIS A 118 2.38 -6.07 -3.99
CA HIS A 118 1.35 -7.09 -4.15
C HIS A 118 -0.05 -6.47 -4.19
N TYR A 119 -0.34 -5.53 -3.28
CA TYR A 119 -1.61 -4.81 -3.25
C TYR A 119 -1.85 -4.05 -4.56
N VAL A 120 -0.88 -3.27 -5.03
CA VAL A 120 -1.04 -2.42 -6.23
C VAL A 120 -1.29 -3.26 -7.49
N TRP A 121 -0.59 -4.39 -7.64
CA TRP A 121 -0.57 -5.13 -8.93
C TRP A 121 -1.39 -6.41 -8.96
N ASN A 122 -1.66 -7.05 -7.83
CA ASN A 122 -2.36 -8.34 -7.79
C ASN A 122 -3.79 -8.24 -7.23
N THR A 123 -4.30 -7.02 -7.06
CA THR A 123 -5.66 -6.79 -6.55
C THR A 123 -6.49 -5.93 -7.50
N VAL A 124 -7.72 -5.60 -7.06
CA VAL A 124 -8.64 -4.71 -7.76
C VAL A 124 -8.03 -3.36 -8.11
N HIS A 125 -7.00 -2.91 -7.37
CA HIS A 125 -6.27 -1.68 -7.63
C HIS A 125 -5.71 -1.60 -9.07
N LYS A 126 -5.32 -2.74 -9.66
CA LYS A 126 -4.84 -2.82 -11.05
C LYS A 126 -5.88 -2.30 -12.06
N HIS A 127 -7.17 -2.50 -11.81
CA HIS A 127 -8.23 -2.03 -12.72
C HIS A 127 -8.32 -0.51 -12.74
N VAL A 128 -8.21 0.13 -11.58
CA VAL A 128 -8.16 1.60 -11.48
C VAL A 128 -6.91 2.13 -12.18
N TYR A 129 -5.75 1.48 -11.94
CA TYR A 129 -4.49 1.89 -12.55
C TYR A 129 -4.53 1.84 -14.09
N ARG A 130 -5.09 0.79 -14.69
CA ARG A 130 -5.18 0.64 -16.16
C ARG A 130 -6.10 1.65 -16.83
N ARG A 131 -7.10 2.14 -16.11
CA ARG A 131 -8.11 3.07 -16.61
C ARG A 131 -7.92 4.50 -16.07
N LYS A 132 -6.81 4.76 -15.36
CA LYS A 132 -6.53 6.05 -14.72
C LYS A 132 -6.65 7.25 -15.68
N ALA A 133 -6.30 7.06 -16.96
CA ALA A 133 -6.41 8.09 -17.99
C ALA A 133 -7.85 8.48 -18.34
N GLU A 134 -8.86 7.70 -17.95
CA GLU A 134 -10.28 8.07 -18.12
C GLU A 134 -10.69 9.16 -17.11
N TRP A 135 -10.09 9.15 -15.91
CA TRP A 135 -10.50 10.01 -14.79
C TRP A 135 -9.49 11.08 -14.41
N PHE A 136 -8.20 10.87 -14.69
CA PHE A 136 -7.11 11.73 -14.24
C PHE A 136 -6.32 12.32 -15.40
N ASP A 137 -5.91 13.57 -15.24
CA ASP A 137 -4.93 14.20 -16.10
C ASP A 137 -3.53 13.65 -15.82
N ALA A 138 -2.67 13.70 -16.84
CA ALA A 138 -1.25 13.47 -16.62
C ALA A 138 -0.70 14.62 -15.76
N ILE A 139 0.02 14.26 -14.69
CA ILE A 139 0.77 15.22 -13.88
C ILE A 139 2.21 15.18 -14.37
N GLU A 140 2.80 16.35 -14.62
CA GLU A 140 4.20 16.47 -15.08
C GLU A 140 5.21 16.25 -13.94
N SER A 141 4.83 16.55 -12.70
CA SER A 141 5.61 16.28 -11.48
C SER A 141 5.44 14.85 -10.96
N HIS A 142 6.28 14.46 -9.99
CA HIS A 142 6.11 13.18 -9.31
C HIS A 142 4.76 13.15 -8.61
N ASN A 143 4.00 12.11 -8.95
CA ASN A 143 2.67 11.90 -8.40
C ASN A 143 2.65 10.79 -7.34
N PHE A 144 3.80 10.20 -7.05
CA PHE A 144 3.95 9.08 -6.13
C PHE A 144 5.32 9.16 -5.44
N ALA A 145 5.32 9.06 -4.12
CA ALA A 145 6.53 9.01 -3.31
C ALA A 145 6.39 7.94 -2.22
N MET A 146 7.52 7.35 -1.86
CA MET A 146 7.69 6.44 -0.75
C MET A 146 8.84 6.88 0.13
N TRP A 147 8.74 6.58 1.42
CA TRP A 147 9.79 6.84 2.41
C TRP A 147 9.64 5.92 3.62
N TRP A 148 10.72 5.78 4.38
CA TRP A 148 10.73 4.96 5.59
C TRP A 148 10.25 5.76 6.79
N VAL A 149 9.42 5.13 7.63
CA VAL A 149 8.87 5.70 8.86
C VAL A 149 9.03 4.73 10.02
N GLU A 150 9.10 5.26 11.25
CA GLU A 150 9.12 4.42 12.45
C GLU A 150 7.76 3.77 12.70
N ASP A 151 7.77 2.60 13.33
CA ASP A 151 6.54 1.97 13.82
C ASP A 151 5.76 2.91 14.76
N GLY A 152 4.46 3.05 14.50
CA GLY A 152 3.56 3.99 15.16
C GLY A 152 3.53 5.40 14.58
N HIS A 153 4.45 5.77 13.67
CA HIS A 153 4.38 7.05 12.98
C HIS A 153 3.23 7.08 11.97
N ARG A 154 2.42 8.14 12.02
CA ARG A 154 1.32 8.38 11.08
C ARG A 154 1.65 9.66 10.31
N PRO A 155 2.16 9.55 9.08
CA PRO A 155 2.56 10.74 8.32
C PRO A 155 1.39 11.70 8.12
N SER A 156 1.71 12.99 8.08
CA SER A 156 0.75 14.03 7.75
C SER A 156 0.75 14.32 6.24
N PRO A 157 -0.30 14.96 5.71
CA PRO A 157 -0.25 15.42 4.34
C PRO A 157 0.85 16.43 4.04
N ASP A 158 1.20 17.28 5.02
CA ASP A 158 2.32 18.21 4.89
C ASP A 158 3.65 17.47 4.75
N GLU A 159 3.83 16.36 5.47
CA GLU A 159 4.99 15.48 5.29
C GLU A 159 5.00 14.91 3.86
N ALA A 160 3.87 14.37 3.39
CA ALA A 160 3.77 13.82 2.03
C ALA A 160 4.11 14.88 0.95
N ARG A 161 3.63 16.12 1.12
CA ARG A 161 3.96 17.26 0.24
C ARG A 161 5.47 17.50 0.21
N GLN A 162 6.12 17.55 1.38
CA GLN A 162 7.58 17.71 1.46
C GLN A 162 8.34 16.57 0.77
N ARG A 163 7.85 15.32 0.85
CA ARG A 163 8.47 14.16 0.18
C ARG A 163 8.34 14.23 -1.33
N LEU A 164 7.17 14.60 -1.84
CA LEU A 164 6.95 14.80 -3.28
C LEU A 164 7.83 15.95 -3.81
N ASP A 165 7.84 17.10 -3.13
CA ASP A 165 8.69 18.25 -3.49
C ASP A 165 10.19 17.93 -3.44
N HIS A 166 10.61 17.06 -2.53
CA HIS A 166 11.99 16.58 -2.47
C HIS A 166 12.31 15.68 -3.66
N LEU A 167 11.43 14.74 -3.98
CA LEU A 167 11.59 13.83 -5.11
C LEU A 167 11.65 14.58 -6.46
N ASP A 168 10.85 15.63 -6.63
CA ASP A 168 10.91 16.52 -7.80
C ASP A 168 12.26 17.25 -7.93
N ARG A 169 12.80 17.74 -6.81
CA ARG A 169 14.05 18.54 -6.82
C ARG A 169 15.32 17.70 -6.87
N HIS A 170 15.30 16.52 -6.27
CA HIS A 170 16.51 15.74 -6.00
C HIS A 170 16.50 14.36 -6.64
N GLY A 171 15.37 13.92 -7.19
CA GLY A 171 15.17 12.54 -7.61
C GLY A 171 15.24 11.57 -6.43
N ASN A 172 15.47 10.29 -6.74
CA ASN A 172 15.45 9.21 -5.76
C ASN A 172 16.57 9.33 -4.72
N THR A 173 16.20 9.39 -3.45
CA THR A 173 17.11 9.42 -2.29
C THR A 173 16.53 8.63 -1.11
N ASP A 174 17.33 8.34 -0.08
CA ASP A 174 16.83 7.71 1.16
C ASP A 174 15.73 8.54 1.86
N HIS A 175 15.65 9.85 1.58
CA HIS A 175 14.65 10.74 2.14
C HIS A 175 13.28 10.61 1.44
N ALA A 176 13.25 10.40 0.12
CA ALA A 176 12.05 10.18 -0.65
C ALA A 176 12.41 9.50 -1.97
N PHE A 177 11.63 8.50 -2.36
CA PHE A 177 11.91 7.69 -3.53
C PHE A 177 10.66 7.08 -4.17
N ASP A 178 10.77 6.67 -5.43
CA ASP A 178 9.77 5.90 -6.16
C ASP A 178 10.17 4.42 -6.28
N TRP A 179 9.42 3.66 -7.08
CA TRP A 179 9.70 2.25 -7.32
C TRP A 179 11.08 1.98 -7.91
N ALA A 180 11.65 2.92 -8.68
CA ALA A 180 12.97 2.75 -9.31
C ALA A 180 14.11 2.67 -8.29
N HIS A 181 13.91 3.20 -7.09
CA HIS A 181 14.86 3.10 -5.99
C HIS A 181 14.83 1.73 -5.28
N LEU A 182 13.86 0.87 -5.59
CA LEU A 182 13.69 -0.44 -4.97
C LEU A 182 14.05 -1.58 -5.96
N PRO A 183 15.34 -1.89 -6.18
CA PRO A 183 15.80 -2.80 -7.23
C PRO A 183 15.38 -4.27 -7.04
N HIS A 184 14.92 -4.65 -5.84
CA HIS A 184 14.49 -6.01 -5.49
C HIS A 184 12.98 -6.24 -5.66
N VAL A 185 12.23 -5.19 -6.02
CA VAL A 185 10.78 -5.19 -6.21
C VAL A 185 10.55 -5.28 -7.72
N LYS A 186 10.06 -6.43 -8.21
CA LYS A 186 10.20 -6.84 -9.63
C LYS A 186 8.91 -6.76 -10.45
N LEU A 187 7.74 -6.72 -9.80
CA LEU A 187 6.45 -6.70 -10.51
C LEU A 187 6.22 -5.35 -11.21
N TRP A 188 6.61 -4.22 -10.61
CA TRP A 188 6.45 -2.90 -11.24
C TRP A 188 7.27 -2.75 -12.54
N GLN A 189 8.47 -3.35 -12.59
CA GLN A 189 9.35 -3.31 -13.77
C GLN A 189 8.69 -3.95 -15.00
N SER A 190 7.90 -5.01 -14.79
CA SER A 190 7.19 -5.69 -15.88
C SER A 190 6.08 -4.85 -16.52
N GLN A 191 5.56 -3.84 -15.82
CA GLN A 191 4.46 -2.99 -16.28
C GLN A 191 4.92 -1.72 -17.02
N ARG A 192 6.19 -1.28 -16.87
CA ARG A 192 6.75 -0.16 -17.66
C ARG A 192 7.01 -0.52 -19.12
N CYS A 193 7.09 -1.80 -19.44
CA CYS A 193 7.38 -2.31 -20.78
C CYS A 193 6.14 -2.78 -21.55
N ALA A 194 4.93 -2.58 -21.00
CA ALA A 194 3.67 -3.08 -21.57
C ALA A 194 2.78 -1.95 -22.08
#